data_AF-A0A397ACA9-F1
#
_entry.id   AF-A0A397ACA9-F1
#
_cell.length_a   1.000
_cell.length_b   1.000
_cell.length_c   1.000
_cell.angle_alpha   90.00
_cell.angle_beta   90.00
_cell.angle_gamma   90.00
#
_symmetry.space_group_name_H-M   'P 1'
#
loop_
_entity.id
_entity.type
_entity.pdbx_description
1 polymer ?
#
loop_
_entity_poly.entity_id
_entity_poly.type
_entity_poly.pdbx_seq_one_letter_code
_entity_poly.pdbx_strand_id
1 'polypeptide(L)'
;AWKAKNELKAAEKKKHDKSIVFGIAPVNVIVGVYLSPEKIKILIGFFQIFGNLKKTYEVQWPNTVNSAMDSTSKFNLKKLSSIPRNCTRCGHPVRESYSRRVYERLPATLAQGGKVPPKLRQSLHRLSCLVDSEPDANAPDDRKIKRELGISTVKTDVLSVYPSRHLQHQCPSDDVLSGKLLDRTLRANLRVWQARTKLRMNYHSYKNKCFKLFMWLLLILYPNVCQYILNIFNCQEIGNKYYMVVDRSLACYDAQWGFYSLFGFVGLGAWVAGVPLFFYIVINRVRTANIRERMSILKNPRYRYLRHKWTRNMRAYFATRGRYIKEHEFYDVENDLLYEYMCYLNMTDSVNRLRVGFIYQNYVPEFWWFEVLELLRKLFMNGLVIFVHNNPVLKAVLSITWSILLMSGILYYRPYVAWSNNLVSSMTQFQLILTLWVGLVLVLNAQTGLNLLNQQQIVNIMLILNFMAVVATGYIMLDEARSLSKQQIAIQEAERKDKIHHAVTRLWRKAYNHAVYKAMQTNQTGRAFSVPAFLEAVRLHKLELAQAAE
;
A
#
# COMPACT_ATOMS: atom_id res chain seq x y z
N ALA A 1 -6.47 -36.50 -7.88
CA ALA A 1 -6.13 -37.55 -6.89
C ALA A 1 -5.25 -37.02 -5.75
N TRP A 2 -4.00 -36.61 -5.99
CA TRP A 2 -3.07 -36.18 -4.93
C TRP A 2 -3.56 -34.99 -4.08
N LYS A 3 -4.09 -33.92 -4.69
CA LYS A 3 -4.69 -32.79 -3.96
C LYS A 3 -5.90 -33.20 -3.10
N ALA A 4 -6.81 -34.00 -3.65
CA ALA A 4 -7.98 -34.50 -2.92
C ALA A 4 -7.58 -35.41 -1.75
N LYS A 5 -6.55 -36.24 -1.93
CA LYS A 5 -5.98 -37.09 -0.87
C LYS A 5 -5.32 -36.26 0.24
N ASN A 6 -4.65 -35.15 -0.13
CA ASN A 6 -4.07 -34.22 0.85
C ASN A 6 -5.11 -33.36 1.54
N GLU A 7 -6.18 -32.98 0.86
CA GLU A 7 -7.33 -32.25 1.44
C GLU A 7 -8.10 -33.15 2.42
N LEU A 8 -8.32 -34.43 2.08
CA LEU A 8 -8.88 -35.43 2.98
C LEU A 8 -8.00 -35.67 4.20
N LYS A 9 -6.69 -35.90 4.00
CA LYS A 9 -5.73 -36.04 5.11
C LYS A 9 -5.67 -34.78 5.99
N ALA A 10 -5.75 -33.60 5.40
CA ALA A 10 -5.77 -32.34 6.15
C ALA A 10 -7.10 -32.14 6.91
N ALA A 11 -8.23 -32.56 6.34
CA ALA A 11 -9.53 -32.54 7.00
C ALA A 11 -9.60 -33.54 8.16
N GLU A 12 -9.03 -34.72 7.98
CA GLU A 12 -8.90 -35.77 9.00
C GLU A 12 -7.97 -35.34 10.14
N LYS A 13 -6.85 -34.69 9.81
CA LYS A 13 -5.93 -34.08 10.79
C LYS A 13 -6.60 -32.93 11.58
N LYS A 14 -7.44 -32.11 10.93
CA LYS A 14 -8.27 -31.08 11.60
C LYS A 14 -9.33 -31.67 12.54
N LYS A 15 -9.81 -32.89 12.27
CA LYS A 15 -10.84 -33.55 13.07
C LYS A 15 -10.30 -34.09 14.40
N HIS A 16 -9.00 -34.41 14.46
CA HIS A 16 -8.31 -34.92 15.65
C HIS A 16 -7.48 -33.85 16.41
N ASP A 17 -7.44 -32.61 15.91
CA ASP A 17 -6.71 -31.54 16.57
C ASP A 17 -7.53 -30.94 17.73
N LYS A 18 -7.20 -31.35 18.96
CA LYS A 18 -7.86 -30.91 20.20
C LYS A 18 -7.79 -29.38 20.42
N SER A 19 -6.96 -28.66 19.66
CA SER A 19 -6.85 -27.20 19.73
C SER A 19 -7.98 -26.45 18.98
N ILE A 20 -8.72 -27.14 18.10
CA ILE A 20 -9.81 -26.58 17.31
C ILE A 20 -11.14 -26.80 18.04
N VAL A 21 -11.73 -25.72 18.56
CA VAL A 21 -12.94 -25.77 19.39
C VAL A 21 -14.12 -25.23 18.57
N PHE A 22 -15.20 -26.01 18.40
CA PHE A 22 -16.36 -25.69 17.54
C PHE A 22 -16.02 -25.25 16.11
N GLY A 23 -14.96 -25.83 15.52
CA GLY A 23 -14.47 -25.48 14.18
C GLY A 23 -13.65 -24.19 14.11
N ILE A 24 -13.32 -23.59 15.25
CA ILE A 24 -12.51 -22.38 15.38
C ILE A 24 -11.07 -22.78 15.71
N ALA A 25 -10.13 -22.46 14.82
CA ALA A 25 -8.72 -22.79 14.96
C ALA A 25 -8.05 -22.04 16.14
N PRO A 26 -6.95 -22.57 16.72
CA PRO A 26 -6.13 -21.84 17.69
C PRO A 26 -5.45 -20.63 17.04
N VAL A 27 -5.04 -19.67 17.86
CA VAL A 27 -4.19 -18.55 17.44
C VAL A 27 -2.83 -19.12 17.07
N ASN A 28 -2.53 -19.24 15.77
CA ASN A 28 -1.22 -19.67 15.30
C ASN A 28 -0.23 -18.50 15.41
N VAL A 29 0.55 -18.46 16.48
CA VAL A 29 1.69 -17.54 16.62
C VAL A 29 2.83 -18.03 15.73
N ILE A 30 2.71 -17.79 14.43
CA ILE A 30 3.88 -17.86 13.55
C ILE A 30 4.50 -16.46 13.58
N VAL A 31 5.48 -16.25 14.46
CA VAL A 31 6.54 -15.22 14.25
C VAL A 31 7.45 -15.75 13.14
N GLY A 32 6.86 -16.00 11.98
CA GLY A 32 7.63 -16.16 10.77
C GLY A 32 8.01 -14.76 10.37
N VAL A 33 9.30 -14.52 10.15
CA VAL A 33 9.69 -13.63 9.06
C VAL A 33 8.95 -14.20 7.85
N TYR A 34 7.75 -13.68 7.61
CA TYR A 34 6.94 -14.05 6.47
C TYR A 34 7.77 -13.51 5.33
N LEU A 35 8.59 -14.37 4.71
CA LEU A 35 9.23 -14.07 3.46
C LEU A 35 8.08 -14.02 2.48
N SER A 36 7.44 -12.85 2.45
CA SER A 36 6.16 -12.71 1.80
C SER A 36 6.37 -13.14 0.34
N PRO A 37 5.42 -13.84 -0.28
CA PRO A 37 5.44 -14.11 -1.72
C PRO A 37 5.51 -12.82 -2.59
N GLU A 38 5.62 -11.67 -1.93
CA GLU A 38 5.83 -10.32 -2.42
C GLU A 38 7.33 -10.04 -2.61
N LYS A 39 8.23 -10.48 -1.72
CA LYS A 39 9.69 -10.36 -1.93
C LYS A 39 10.15 -11.14 -3.17
N ILE A 40 9.57 -12.32 -3.38
CA ILE A 40 9.78 -13.13 -4.60
C ILE A 40 9.20 -12.43 -5.84
N LYS A 41 8.05 -11.73 -5.71
CA LYS A 41 7.46 -10.95 -6.81
C LYS A 41 8.24 -9.68 -7.14
N ILE A 42 8.87 -9.05 -6.16
CA ILE A 42 9.78 -7.92 -6.34
C ILE A 42 11.01 -8.39 -7.10
N LEU A 43 11.57 -9.54 -6.72
CA LEU A 43 12.67 -10.18 -7.41
C LEU A 43 12.30 -10.52 -8.87
N ILE A 44 11.11 -11.08 -9.10
CA ILE A 44 10.58 -11.34 -10.45
C ILE A 44 10.34 -10.04 -11.24
N GLY A 45 9.86 -8.97 -10.60
CA GLY A 45 9.66 -7.66 -11.23
C GLY A 45 10.98 -6.98 -11.61
N PHE A 46 11.98 -7.06 -10.74
CA PHE A 46 13.35 -6.64 -11.01
C PHE A 46 13.92 -7.42 -12.21
N PHE A 47 13.80 -8.75 -12.21
CA PHE A 47 14.26 -9.59 -13.33
C PHE A 47 13.53 -9.32 -14.65
N GLN A 48 12.24 -8.93 -14.60
CA GLN A 48 11.48 -8.50 -15.78
C GLN A 48 11.94 -7.17 -16.35
N ILE A 49 12.27 -6.19 -15.50
CA ILE A 49 12.79 -4.90 -15.94
C ILE A 49 14.21 -5.07 -16.46
N PHE A 50 15.06 -5.79 -15.71
CA PHE A 50 16.44 -6.09 -16.06
C PHE A 50 16.58 -6.80 -17.41
N GLY A 51 15.75 -7.81 -17.70
CA GLY A 51 15.72 -8.48 -19.01
C GLY A 51 15.17 -7.62 -20.15
N ASN A 52 14.38 -6.58 -19.86
CA ASN A 52 13.86 -5.64 -20.88
C ASN A 52 14.82 -4.47 -21.17
N LEU A 53 15.75 -4.13 -20.25
CA LEU A 53 16.74 -3.07 -20.46
C LEU A 53 17.62 -3.35 -21.70
N LYS A 54 18.02 -4.61 -21.93
CA LYS A 54 18.77 -5.04 -23.14
C LYS A 54 18.05 -4.71 -24.45
N LYS A 55 16.72 -4.81 -24.48
CA LYS A 55 15.90 -4.54 -25.68
C LYS A 55 15.55 -3.07 -25.85
N THR A 56 15.64 -2.28 -24.79
CA THR A 56 15.15 -0.89 -24.76
C THR A 56 16.29 0.10 -24.91
N TYR A 57 17.47 -0.26 -24.41
CA TYR A 57 18.68 0.55 -24.48
C TYR A 57 19.72 -0.31 -25.22
N GLU A 58 20.00 0.03 -26.48
CA GLU A 58 20.95 -0.64 -27.39
C GLU A 58 22.41 -0.46 -26.95
N VAL A 59 22.70 -0.73 -25.68
CA VAL A 59 24.02 -0.59 -25.07
C VAL A 59 24.73 -1.95 -25.12
N GLN A 60 26.00 -1.95 -25.52
CA GLN A 60 26.86 -3.14 -25.59
C GLN A 60 27.29 -3.56 -24.18
N TRP A 61 26.51 -4.45 -23.54
CA TRP A 61 26.82 -4.95 -22.19
C TRP A 61 27.87 -6.08 -22.20
N PRO A 62 28.64 -6.27 -21.12
CA PRO A 62 29.59 -7.40 -20.97
C PRO A 62 28.91 -8.78 -21.04
N ASN A 63 29.62 -9.81 -21.52
CA ASN A 63 29.08 -11.16 -21.80
C ASN A 63 28.45 -11.87 -20.57
N THR A 64 28.97 -11.61 -19.37
CA THR A 64 28.41 -12.11 -18.11
C THR A 64 27.05 -11.48 -17.79
N VAL A 65 26.92 -10.19 -18.05
CA VAL A 65 25.68 -9.42 -17.85
C VAL A 65 24.65 -9.80 -18.90
N ASN A 66 25.06 -10.01 -20.16
CA ASN A 66 24.20 -10.50 -21.24
C ASN A 66 23.57 -11.86 -20.91
N SER A 67 24.38 -12.81 -20.40
CA SER A 67 23.89 -14.15 -20.03
C SER A 67 22.90 -14.10 -18.86
N ALA A 68 23.11 -13.19 -17.91
CA ALA A 68 22.19 -12.95 -16.80
C ALA A 68 20.87 -12.27 -17.27
N MET A 69 20.94 -11.31 -18.18
CA MET A 69 19.77 -10.65 -18.79
C MET A 69 18.94 -11.64 -19.64
N ASP A 70 19.59 -12.55 -20.37
CA ASP A 70 18.89 -13.56 -21.19
C ASP A 70 18.18 -14.60 -20.34
N SER A 71 18.79 -15.03 -19.23
CA SER A 71 18.17 -15.96 -18.28
C SER A 71 16.95 -15.37 -17.57
N THR A 72 16.97 -14.07 -17.29
CA THR A 72 15.92 -13.35 -16.54
C THR A 72 14.73 -12.94 -17.41
N SER A 73 14.93 -12.78 -18.73
CA SER A 73 13.88 -12.48 -19.72
C SER A 73 12.76 -13.55 -19.83
N LYS A 74 13.02 -14.79 -19.37
CA LYS A 74 12.10 -15.93 -19.47
C LYS A 74 10.88 -15.83 -18.54
N PHE A 75 10.90 -14.97 -17.52
CA PHE A 75 9.85 -14.83 -16.52
C PHE A 75 8.90 -13.65 -16.81
N ASN A 76 8.01 -13.75 -17.80
CA ASN A 76 7.12 -12.63 -18.20
C ASN A 76 5.66 -12.79 -17.71
N LEU A 77 5.14 -11.84 -16.93
CA LEU A 77 3.74 -11.83 -16.43
C LEU A 77 2.68 -11.77 -17.55
N LYS A 78 3.05 -11.28 -18.75
CA LYS A 78 2.19 -11.33 -19.96
C LYS A 78 1.77 -12.76 -20.33
N LYS A 79 2.52 -13.79 -19.93
CA LYS A 79 2.22 -15.20 -20.22
C LYS A 79 0.98 -15.72 -19.46
N LEU A 80 0.62 -15.10 -18.33
CA LEU A 80 -0.57 -15.48 -17.55
C LEU A 80 -1.86 -14.85 -18.10
N SER A 81 -1.77 -13.64 -18.66
CA SER A 81 -2.92 -12.98 -19.30
C SER A 81 -3.25 -13.58 -20.68
N SER A 82 -2.29 -14.28 -21.31
CA SER A 82 -2.41 -14.88 -22.64
C SER A 82 -2.87 -16.35 -22.66
N ILE A 83 -3.15 -16.99 -21.51
CA ILE A 83 -3.64 -18.39 -21.46
C ILE A 83 -5.03 -18.42 -22.12
N PRO A 84 -5.22 -19.04 -23.30
CA PRO A 84 -6.49 -19.00 -24.01
C PRO A 84 -7.59 -19.76 -23.25
N ARG A 85 -8.85 -19.39 -23.46
CA ARG A 85 -10.00 -20.19 -23.01
C ARG A 85 -10.28 -21.26 -24.05
N ASN A 86 -10.83 -22.41 -23.67
CA ASN A 86 -11.28 -23.40 -24.64
C ASN A 86 -12.70 -23.09 -25.12
N CYS A 87 -12.99 -23.33 -26.39
CA CYS A 87 -14.31 -23.12 -26.97
C CYS A 87 -15.32 -24.11 -26.35
N THR A 88 -16.49 -23.65 -25.96
CA THR A 88 -17.53 -24.53 -25.40
C THR A 88 -18.19 -25.45 -26.41
N ARG A 89 -17.96 -25.24 -27.72
CA ARG A 89 -18.50 -26.06 -28.81
C ARG A 89 -17.52 -27.13 -29.30
N CYS A 90 -16.26 -26.77 -29.54
CA CYS A 90 -15.23 -27.67 -30.12
C CYS A 90 -14.01 -27.94 -29.21
N GLY A 91 -13.93 -27.35 -28.01
CA GLY A 91 -12.85 -27.64 -27.04
C GLY A 91 -11.49 -27.03 -27.38
N HIS A 92 -11.31 -26.49 -28.59
CA HIS A 92 -10.07 -25.82 -29.01
C HIS A 92 -9.85 -24.43 -28.37
N PRO A 93 -8.60 -23.98 -28.21
CA PRO A 93 -8.28 -22.72 -27.55
C PRO A 93 -8.69 -21.48 -28.38
N VAL A 94 -9.57 -20.67 -27.81
CA VAL A 94 -9.94 -19.31 -28.24
C VAL A 94 -8.84 -18.33 -27.80
N ARG A 95 -8.06 -17.87 -28.79
CA ARG A 95 -6.96 -16.90 -28.60
C ARG A 95 -7.39 -15.44 -28.80
N GLU A 96 -8.59 -15.21 -29.31
CA GLU A 96 -9.16 -13.88 -29.54
C GLU A 96 -9.53 -13.20 -28.22
N SER A 97 -9.25 -11.90 -28.12
CA SER A 97 -9.55 -11.11 -26.93
C SER A 97 -10.04 -9.71 -27.33
N TYR A 98 -11.09 -9.24 -26.66
CA TYR A 98 -11.80 -8.00 -26.99
C TYR A 98 -11.82 -7.05 -25.79
N SER A 99 -11.89 -5.73 -26.00
CA SER A 99 -12.16 -4.82 -24.87
C SER A 99 -13.59 -5.02 -24.35
N ARG A 100 -13.87 -4.62 -23.11
CA ARG A 100 -15.20 -4.78 -22.51
C ARG A 100 -16.30 -4.12 -23.34
N ARG A 101 -16.07 -2.87 -23.79
CA ARG A 101 -17.03 -2.10 -24.59
C ARG A 101 -17.31 -2.76 -25.95
N VAL A 102 -16.26 -3.32 -26.57
CA VAL A 102 -16.40 -4.08 -27.82
C VAL A 102 -17.20 -5.36 -27.60
N TYR A 103 -16.90 -6.09 -26.53
CA TYR A 103 -17.62 -7.32 -26.18
C TYR A 103 -19.10 -7.07 -25.87
N GLU A 104 -19.45 -5.95 -25.23
CA GLU A 104 -20.85 -5.57 -24.93
C GLU A 104 -21.63 -5.20 -26.20
N ARG A 105 -20.98 -4.60 -27.21
CA ARG A 105 -21.62 -4.24 -28.50
C ARG A 105 -21.65 -5.41 -29.50
N LEU A 106 -20.81 -6.41 -29.31
CA LEU A 106 -20.64 -7.54 -30.23
C LEU A 106 -21.94 -8.32 -30.53
N PRO A 107 -22.83 -8.60 -29.57
CA PRO A 107 -24.09 -9.30 -29.83
C PRO A 107 -24.99 -8.53 -30.81
N ALA A 108 -25.06 -7.21 -30.68
CA ALA A 108 -25.84 -6.36 -31.59
C ALA A 108 -25.24 -6.33 -33.00
N THR A 109 -23.90 -6.31 -33.10
CA THR A 109 -23.19 -6.35 -34.39
C THR A 109 -23.35 -7.70 -35.10
N LEU A 110 -23.33 -8.80 -34.36
CA LEU A 110 -23.53 -10.15 -34.89
C LEU A 110 -24.99 -10.42 -35.29
N ALA A 111 -25.96 -9.84 -34.57
CA ALA A 111 -27.38 -9.93 -34.92
C ALA A 111 -27.71 -9.23 -36.26
N GLN A 112 -26.92 -8.23 -36.65
CA GLN A 112 -27.04 -7.51 -37.93
C GLN A 112 -26.30 -8.21 -39.10
N GLY A 113 -25.83 -9.45 -38.92
CA GLY A 113 -25.18 -10.24 -39.98
C GLY A 113 -23.75 -9.81 -40.33
N GLY A 114 -23.15 -8.85 -39.61
CA GLY A 114 -21.81 -8.34 -39.90
C GLY A 114 -20.68 -9.20 -39.34
N LYS A 115 -19.66 -9.50 -40.16
CA LYS A 115 -18.35 -9.99 -39.68
C LYS A 115 -17.66 -8.89 -38.87
N VAL A 116 -16.99 -9.24 -37.76
CA VAL A 116 -16.25 -8.27 -36.93
C VAL A 116 -15.15 -7.60 -37.77
N PRO A 117 -15.13 -6.26 -37.91
CA PRO A 117 -14.18 -5.57 -38.80
C PRO A 117 -12.73 -5.69 -38.32
N PRO A 118 -11.74 -5.93 -39.22
CA PRO A 118 -10.34 -6.15 -38.86
C PRO A 118 -9.66 -4.95 -38.19
N LYS A 119 -10.13 -3.72 -38.44
CA LYS A 119 -9.62 -2.48 -37.81
C LYS A 119 -9.85 -2.43 -36.28
N LEU A 120 -10.77 -3.22 -35.75
CA LEU A 120 -11.03 -3.35 -34.30
C LEU A 120 -9.86 -4.03 -33.54
N ARG A 121 -8.95 -4.69 -34.29
CA ARG A 121 -7.75 -5.38 -33.78
C ARG A 121 -6.60 -4.41 -33.44
N GLN A 122 -6.51 -3.26 -34.10
CA GLN A 122 -5.37 -2.33 -34.02
C GLN A 122 -5.61 -1.11 -33.11
N SER A 123 -6.86 -0.77 -32.80
CA SER A 123 -7.20 0.45 -32.03
C SER A 123 -7.03 0.34 -30.51
N LEU A 124 -6.62 -0.82 -30.00
CA LEU A 124 -6.51 -1.12 -28.56
C LEU A 124 -5.46 -0.28 -27.81
N HIS A 125 -4.42 0.22 -28.49
CA HIS A 125 -3.38 1.03 -27.84
C HIS A 125 -3.61 2.54 -27.95
N ARG A 126 -4.48 3.00 -28.85
CA ARG A 126 -4.75 4.42 -29.12
C ARG A 126 -5.97 4.95 -28.37
N LEU A 127 -6.94 4.09 -28.05
CA LEU A 127 -8.12 4.43 -27.25
C LEU A 127 -7.81 4.67 -25.77
N SER A 128 -6.60 4.35 -25.30
CA SER A 128 -6.17 4.53 -23.89
C SER A 128 -6.10 5.99 -23.44
N CYS A 129 -6.12 6.95 -24.37
CA CYS A 129 -5.78 8.35 -24.08
C CYS A 129 -6.88 9.37 -24.44
N LEU A 130 -7.99 8.96 -25.09
CA LEU A 130 -8.86 9.92 -25.79
C LEU A 130 -10.35 9.82 -25.47
N VAL A 131 -10.81 8.89 -24.63
CA VAL A 131 -12.26 8.65 -24.48
C VAL A 131 -12.67 8.61 -23.02
N ASP A 132 -13.24 9.71 -22.55
CA ASP A 132 -14.03 9.76 -21.32
C ASP A 132 -15.18 8.75 -21.37
N SER A 133 -15.54 8.23 -20.21
CA SER A 133 -16.59 7.20 -20.10
C SER A 133 -17.96 7.88 -20.16
N GLU A 134 -18.84 7.44 -21.07
CA GLU A 134 -20.24 7.92 -21.05
C GLU A 134 -20.96 7.53 -19.74
N PRO A 135 -21.77 8.42 -19.16
CA PRO A 135 -22.52 8.15 -17.94
C PRO A 135 -23.63 7.11 -18.18
N ASP A 136 -23.65 6.03 -17.39
CA ASP A 136 -24.78 5.08 -17.32
C ASP A 136 -26.04 5.83 -16.82
N ALA A 137 -27.05 6.01 -17.68
CA ALA A 137 -28.32 6.66 -17.30
C ALA A 137 -29.12 5.85 -16.25
N ASN A 138 -28.96 4.52 -16.24
CA ASN A 138 -29.71 3.59 -15.36
C ASN A 138 -28.89 3.09 -14.16
N ALA A 139 -27.78 3.74 -13.81
CA ALA A 139 -27.06 3.39 -12.59
C ALA A 139 -27.86 3.89 -11.37
N PRO A 140 -28.12 3.04 -10.35
CA PRO A 140 -28.75 3.50 -9.12
C PRO A 140 -27.96 4.67 -8.52
N ASP A 141 -28.65 5.67 -7.98
CA ASP A 141 -28.04 6.94 -7.55
C ASP A 141 -26.82 6.76 -6.65
N ASP A 142 -26.87 5.79 -5.73
CA ASP A 142 -25.73 5.45 -4.85
C ASP A 142 -24.49 4.97 -5.64
N ARG A 143 -24.67 4.28 -6.77
CA ARG A 143 -23.60 3.85 -7.67
C ARG A 143 -23.07 5.00 -8.54
N LYS A 144 -23.94 5.93 -8.92
CA LYS A 144 -23.56 7.14 -9.66
C LYS A 144 -22.74 8.07 -8.77
N ILE A 145 -23.21 8.30 -7.54
CA ILE A 145 -22.51 9.02 -6.47
C ILE A 145 -21.17 8.34 -6.15
N LYS A 146 -21.10 7.01 -6.00
CA LYS A 146 -19.81 6.30 -5.77
C LYS A 146 -18.82 6.40 -6.93
N ARG A 147 -19.28 6.60 -8.18
CA ARG A 147 -18.42 6.84 -9.35
C ARG A 147 -17.92 8.28 -9.38
N GLU A 148 -18.81 9.25 -9.20
CA GLU A 148 -18.46 10.67 -9.09
C GLU A 148 -17.49 10.91 -7.93
N LEU A 149 -17.71 10.24 -6.79
CA LEU A 149 -16.82 10.31 -5.63
C LEU A 149 -15.53 9.48 -5.75
N GLY A 150 -15.28 8.80 -6.88
CA GLY A 150 -14.06 8.01 -7.14
C GLY A 150 -13.89 6.75 -6.27
N ILE A 151 -14.94 6.32 -5.57
CA ILE A 151 -14.92 5.22 -4.58
C ILE A 151 -15.14 3.86 -5.26
N SER A 152 -15.63 3.82 -6.50
CA SER A 152 -15.84 2.56 -7.22
C SER A 152 -14.50 1.93 -7.66
N THR A 153 -14.10 0.86 -6.98
CA THR A 153 -12.78 0.20 -7.14
C THR A 153 -12.64 -0.69 -8.39
N VAL A 154 -13.69 -0.90 -9.18
CA VAL A 154 -13.65 -1.87 -10.29
C VAL A 154 -14.38 -1.37 -11.54
N LYS A 155 -13.66 -0.60 -12.37
CA LYS A 155 -13.76 -0.65 -13.84
C LYS A 155 -12.38 -0.38 -14.43
N THR A 156 -11.52 -1.40 -14.46
CA THR A 156 -10.40 -1.39 -15.40
C THR A 156 -10.93 -1.86 -16.74
N ASP A 157 -11.38 -0.92 -17.59
CA ASP A 157 -11.75 -1.18 -18.99
C ASP A 157 -10.58 -1.72 -19.84
N VAL A 158 -9.37 -1.72 -19.25
CA VAL A 158 -8.07 -2.05 -19.86
C VAL A 158 -7.86 -3.55 -20.09
N LEU A 159 -8.58 -4.45 -19.40
CA LEU A 159 -8.33 -5.89 -19.51
C LEU A 159 -9.28 -6.59 -20.49
N SER A 160 -8.69 -7.32 -21.45
CA SER A 160 -9.44 -8.02 -22.48
C SER A 160 -10.36 -9.13 -21.95
N VAL A 161 -11.53 -9.24 -22.57
CA VAL A 161 -12.54 -10.27 -22.40
C VAL A 161 -12.37 -11.30 -23.51
N TYR A 162 -12.45 -12.57 -23.16
CA TYR A 162 -12.28 -13.67 -24.09
C TYR A 162 -13.64 -14.35 -24.28
N PRO A 163 -14.14 -14.52 -25.52
CA PRO A 163 -15.43 -15.13 -25.74
C PRO A 163 -15.44 -16.61 -25.35
N SER A 164 -16.64 -17.15 -25.12
CA SER A 164 -16.84 -18.57 -24.81
C SER A 164 -16.73 -19.47 -26.04
N ARG A 165 -16.80 -18.89 -27.24
CA ARG A 165 -16.76 -19.57 -28.54
C ARG A 165 -15.86 -18.81 -29.52
N HIS A 166 -15.43 -19.48 -30.59
CA HIS A 166 -14.84 -18.79 -31.73
C HIS A 166 -15.93 -17.93 -32.40
N LEU A 167 -15.67 -16.63 -32.53
CA LEU A 167 -16.62 -15.68 -33.11
C LEU A 167 -16.23 -15.26 -34.52
N GLN A 168 -14.95 -15.31 -34.84
CA GLN A 168 -14.42 -14.92 -36.14
C GLN A 168 -14.21 -16.10 -37.09
N HIS A 169 -13.97 -17.29 -36.55
CA HIS A 169 -13.68 -18.50 -37.31
C HIS A 169 -14.70 -19.60 -37.00
N GLN A 170 -15.03 -20.41 -38.00
CA GLN A 170 -15.77 -21.65 -37.80
C GLN A 170 -14.98 -22.54 -36.83
N CYS A 171 -15.68 -23.36 -36.04
CA CYS A 171 -15.00 -24.29 -35.16
C CYS A 171 -14.16 -25.27 -36.00
N PRO A 172 -12.90 -25.57 -35.60
CA PRO A 172 -12.05 -26.49 -36.36
C PRO A 172 -12.57 -27.93 -36.43
N SER A 173 -13.50 -28.29 -35.54
CA SER A 173 -14.23 -29.56 -35.57
C SER A 173 -15.73 -29.31 -35.60
N ASP A 174 -16.46 -30.16 -36.32
CA ASP A 174 -17.92 -30.18 -36.34
C ASP A 174 -18.51 -30.89 -35.11
N ASP A 175 -17.69 -31.70 -34.42
CA ASP A 175 -18.08 -32.40 -33.19
C ASP A 175 -18.46 -31.42 -32.08
N VAL A 176 -19.74 -31.48 -31.67
CA VAL A 176 -20.27 -30.72 -30.55
C VAL A 176 -19.95 -31.44 -29.24
N LEU A 177 -19.18 -30.81 -28.37
CA LEU A 177 -18.91 -31.38 -27.04
C LEU A 177 -20.20 -31.58 -26.25
N SER A 178 -20.46 -32.82 -25.86
CA SER A 178 -21.59 -33.20 -24.99
C SER A 178 -21.12 -34.03 -23.78
N GLY A 179 -21.93 -34.05 -22.72
CA GLY A 179 -21.70 -34.83 -21.51
C GLY A 179 -20.42 -34.49 -20.74
N LYS A 180 -19.67 -35.52 -20.29
CA LYS A 180 -18.52 -35.38 -19.38
C LYS A 180 -17.38 -34.51 -19.94
N LEU A 181 -17.23 -34.41 -21.26
CA LEU A 181 -16.17 -33.64 -21.91
C LEU A 181 -16.47 -32.13 -21.87
N LEU A 182 -17.75 -31.75 -22.05
CA LEU A 182 -18.22 -30.37 -21.90
C LEU A 182 -18.01 -29.88 -20.46
N ASP A 183 -18.36 -30.70 -19.47
CA ASP A 183 -18.17 -30.37 -18.05
C ASP A 183 -16.70 -30.17 -17.66
N ARG A 184 -15.78 -30.93 -18.26
CA ARG A 184 -14.33 -30.74 -18.05
C ARG A 184 -13.88 -29.41 -18.63
N THR A 185 -14.34 -29.07 -19.82
CA THR A 185 -14.01 -27.82 -20.52
C THR A 185 -14.58 -26.60 -19.79
N LEU A 186 -15.82 -26.66 -19.34
CA LEU A 186 -16.45 -25.61 -18.53
C LEU A 186 -15.71 -25.38 -17.22
N ARG A 187 -15.35 -26.46 -16.50
CA ARG A 187 -14.55 -26.36 -15.26
C ARG A 187 -13.16 -25.77 -15.51
N ALA A 188 -12.49 -26.14 -16.59
CA ALA A 188 -11.18 -25.56 -16.96
C ALA A 188 -11.30 -24.06 -17.27
N ASN A 189 -12.29 -23.67 -18.08
CA ASN A 189 -12.56 -22.28 -18.42
C ASN A 189 -12.94 -21.42 -17.21
N LEU A 190 -13.74 -21.96 -16.30
CA LEU A 190 -14.11 -21.32 -15.05
C LEU A 190 -12.88 -21.08 -14.16
N ARG A 191 -11.97 -22.05 -14.05
CA ARG A 191 -10.71 -21.85 -13.29
C ARG A 191 -9.82 -20.78 -13.92
N VAL A 192 -9.69 -20.76 -15.25
CA VAL A 192 -8.92 -19.72 -15.95
C VAL A 192 -9.57 -18.34 -15.77
N TRP A 193 -10.90 -18.26 -15.80
CA TRP A 193 -11.62 -17.03 -15.50
C TRP A 193 -11.41 -16.58 -14.05
N GLN A 194 -11.60 -17.47 -13.07
CA GLN A 194 -11.37 -17.19 -11.66
C GLN A 194 -9.93 -16.71 -11.41
N ALA A 195 -8.94 -17.36 -12.03
CA ALA A 195 -7.54 -16.95 -11.94
C ALA A 195 -7.30 -15.54 -12.49
N ARG A 196 -7.93 -15.19 -13.63
CA ARG A 196 -7.86 -13.84 -14.20
C ARG A 196 -8.58 -12.80 -13.34
N THR A 197 -9.77 -13.12 -12.81
CA THR A 197 -10.49 -12.23 -11.89
C THR A 197 -9.66 -11.98 -10.63
N LYS A 198 -9.05 -13.03 -10.07
CA LYS A 198 -8.13 -12.92 -8.93
C LYS A 198 -6.89 -12.10 -9.29
N LEU A 199 -6.33 -12.26 -10.49
CA LEU A 199 -5.22 -11.44 -10.98
C LEU A 199 -5.61 -9.95 -11.11
N ARG A 200 -6.82 -9.65 -11.61
CA ARG A 200 -7.35 -8.28 -11.73
C ARG A 200 -7.54 -7.62 -10.37
N MET A 201 -8.14 -8.35 -9.43
CA MET A 201 -8.27 -7.90 -8.04
C MET A 201 -6.90 -7.65 -7.40
N ASN A 202 -5.91 -8.49 -7.71
CA ASN A 202 -4.55 -8.35 -7.20
C ASN A 202 -3.69 -7.30 -7.95
N TYR A 203 -4.08 -6.85 -9.15
CA TYR A 203 -3.27 -5.92 -9.95
C TYR A 203 -3.19 -4.53 -9.30
N HIS A 204 -4.29 -4.01 -8.76
CA HIS A 204 -4.25 -2.76 -8.00
C HIS A 204 -3.38 -2.88 -6.75
N SER A 205 -3.48 -4.00 -6.02
CA SER A 205 -2.61 -4.27 -4.89
C SER A 205 -1.13 -4.37 -5.29
N TYR A 206 -0.84 -4.94 -6.47
CA TYR A 206 0.50 -4.96 -7.04
C TYR A 206 1.00 -3.56 -7.40
N LYS A 207 0.21 -2.76 -8.13
CA LYS A 207 0.55 -1.36 -8.46
C LYS A 207 0.82 -0.54 -7.21
N ASN A 208 -0.02 -0.67 -6.17
CA ASN A 208 0.16 0.04 -4.89
C ASN A 208 1.45 -0.41 -4.19
N LYS A 209 1.79 -1.70 -4.24
CA LYS A 209 3.04 -2.23 -3.69
C LYS A 209 4.26 -1.74 -4.45
N CYS A 210 4.23 -1.76 -5.78
CA CYS A 210 5.31 -1.21 -6.61
C CYS A 210 5.50 0.28 -6.35
N PHE A 211 4.41 1.04 -6.27
CA PHE A 211 4.46 2.45 -5.92
C PHE A 211 5.07 2.67 -4.53
N LYS A 212 4.62 1.91 -3.53
CA LYS A 212 5.22 1.94 -2.19
C LYS A 212 6.72 1.65 -2.22
N LEU A 213 7.16 0.61 -2.93
CA LEU A 213 8.58 0.27 -3.04
C LEU A 213 9.39 1.36 -3.74
N PHE A 214 8.85 1.94 -4.80
CA PHE A 214 9.46 3.07 -5.49
C PHE A 214 9.64 4.26 -4.53
N MET A 215 8.64 4.57 -3.71
CA MET A 215 8.78 5.63 -2.71
C MET A 215 9.81 5.32 -1.62
N TRP A 216 9.87 4.06 -1.15
CA TRP A 216 10.89 3.62 -0.20
C TRP A 216 12.29 3.74 -0.81
N LEU A 217 12.44 3.41 -2.09
CA LEU A 217 13.69 3.59 -2.82
C LEU A 217 14.08 5.07 -2.90
N LEU A 218 13.13 5.97 -3.19
CA LEU A 218 13.38 7.42 -3.16
C LEU A 218 13.87 7.88 -1.78
N LEU A 219 13.21 7.46 -0.69
CA LEU A 219 13.61 7.83 0.68
C LEU A 219 15.04 7.39 1.03
N ILE A 220 15.43 6.18 0.62
CA ILE A 220 16.75 5.61 0.92
C ILE A 220 17.83 6.27 0.07
N LEU A 221 17.57 6.49 -1.22
CA LEU A 221 18.54 7.09 -2.14
C LEU A 221 18.66 8.60 -1.98
N TYR A 222 17.64 9.26 -1.42
CA TYR A 222 17.58 10.72 -1.29
C TYR A 222 18.86 11.35 -0.70
N PRO A 223 19.31 11.00 0.53
CA PRO A 223 20.46 11.67 1.14
C PRO A 223 21.75 11.50 0.31
N ASN A 224 22.01 10.29 -0.19
CA ASN A 224 23.22 10.01 -0.97
C ASN A 224 23.23 10.77 -2.29
N VAL A 225 22.13 10.71 -3.05
CA VAL A 225 22.04 11.38 -4.35
C VAL A 225 22.07 12.89 -4.21
N CYS A 226 21.41 13.45 -3.18
CA CYS A 226 21.51 14.88 -2.86
C CYS A 226 22.95 15.31 -2.60
N GLN A 227 23.72 14.52 -1.84
CA GLN A 227 25.12 14.82 -1.55
C GLN A 227 25.98 14.81 -2.83
N TYR A 228 25.82 13.80 -3.70
CA TYR A 228 26.54 13.75 -4.98
C TYR A 228 26.23 14.96 -5.88
N ILE A 229 24.95 15.33 -6.00
CA ILE A 229 24.53 16.47 -6.83
C ILE A 229 25.10 17.79 -6.28
N LEU A 230 25.00 18.01 -4.98
CA LEU A 230 25.47 19.26 -4.37
C LEU A 230 27.00 19.38 -4.39
N ASN A 231 27.72 18.27 -4.32
CA ASN A 231 29.19 18.26 -4.39
C ASN A 231 29.76 18.76 -5.74
N ILE A 232 28.99 18.69 -6.84
CA ILE A 232 29.41 19.26 -8.14
C ILE A 232 29.63 20.78 -8.04
N PHE A 233 28.85 21.43 -7.18
CA PHE A 233 28.92 22.88 -6.96
C PHE A 233 29.87 23.26 -5.82
N ASN A 234 30.48 22.27 -5.14
CA ASN A 234 31.40 22.52 -4.04
C ASN A 234 32.81 22.83 -4.59
N CYS A 235 33.09 24.12 -4.76
CA CYS A 235 34.34 24.65 -5.27
C CYS A 235 35.16 25.30 -4.15
N GLN A 236 36.46 25.00 -4.12
CA GLN A 236 37.41 25.58 -3.18
C GLN A 236 38.46 26.41 -3.94
N GLU A 237 38.80 27.57 -3.38
CA GLU A 237 39.85 28.45 -3.89
C GLU A 237 41.24 27.88 -3.56
N ILE A 238 42.10 27.74 -4.57
CA ILE A 238 43.50 27.35 -4.42
C ILE A 238 44.33 28.27 -5.32
N GLY A 239 45.03 29.24 -4.70
CA GLY A 239 45.71 30.30 -5.45
C GLY A 239 44.70 31.22 -6.13
N ASN A 240 44.84 31.43 -7.45
CA ASN A 240 43.95 32.31 -8.22
C ASN A 240 42.82 31.56 -8.98
N LYS A 241 42.64 30.26 -8.74
CA LYS A 241 41.64 29.44 -9.44
C LYS A 241 40.81 28.63 -8.43
N TYR A 242 39.56 28.38 -8.79
CA TYR A 242 38.65 27.52 -8.04
C TYR A 242 38.72 26.11 -8.60
N TYR A 243 38.87 25.11 -7.72
CA TYR A 243 38.85 23.69 -8.09
C TYR A 243 37.75 22.97 -7.35
N MET A 244 37.21 21.90 -7.95
CA MET A 244 36.20 21.09 -7.30
C MET A 244 36.82 20.29 -6.14
N VAL A 245 36.14 20.22 -5.00
CA VAL A 245 36.69 19.55 -3.80
C VAL A 245 36.78 18.03 -3.98
N VAL A 246 35.83 17.42 -4.70
CA VAL A 246 35.80 15.97 -4.95
C VAL A 246 36.85 15.55 -5.96
N ASP A 247 37.08 16.36 -7.00
CA ASP A 247 38.07 16.10 -8.03
C ASP A 247 38.84 17.39 -8.35
N ARG A 248 40.06 17.49 -7.82
CA ARG A 248 40.92 18.66 -7.99
C ARG A 248 41.52 18.77 -9.39
N SER A 249 41.35 17.77 -10.25
CA SER A 249 41.79 17.85 -11.65
C SER A 249 40.91 18.79 -12.49
N LEU A 250 39.67 19.04 -12.04
CA LEU A 250 38.70 19.91 -12.71
C LEU A 250 38.68 21.32 -12.08
N ALA A 251 38.96 22.33 -12.89
CA ALA A 251 38.79 23.73 -12.52
C ALA A 251 37.30 24.12 -12.59
N CYS A 252 36.79 24.73 -11.52
CA CYS A 252 35.45 25.29 -11.50
C CYS A 252 35.34 26.49 -12.46
N TYR A 253 34.14 26.71 -13.01
CA TYR A 253 33.85 27.74 -14.01
C TYR A 253 34.54 27.57 -15.38
N ASP A 254 35.16 26.42 -15.61
CA ASP A 254 35.66 26.04 -16.93
C ASP A 254 34.56 25.38 -17.80
N ALA A 255 34.79 25.22 -19.10
CA ALA A 255 33.85 24.62 -20.05
C ALA A 255 33.46 23.18 -19.65
N GLN A 256 34.43 22.38 -19.16
CA GLN A 256 34.16 21.03 -18.68
C GLN A 256 33.28 21.02 -17.43
N TRP A 257 33.56 21.90 -16.46
CA TRP A 257 32.70 22.07 -15.29
C TRP A 257 31.31 22.58 -15.67
N GLY A 258 31.20 23.47 -16.66
CA GLY A 258 29.94 23.97 -17.20
C GLY A 258 29.03 22.84 -17.72
N PHE A 259 29.60 21.82 -18.35
CA PHE A 259 28.83 20.64 -18.78
C PHE A 259 28.30 19.84 -17.58
N TYR A 260 29.13 19.61 -16.55
CA TYR A 260 28.69 18.90 -15.34
C TYR A 260 27.69 19.70 -14.51
N SER A 261 27.84 21.02 -14.42
CA SER A 261 26.94 21.90 -13.67
C SER A 261 25.55 21.96 -14.28
N LEU A 262 25.41 21.83 -15.61
CA LEU A 262 24.12 21.67 -16.28
C LEU A 262 23.35 20.45 -15.75
N PHE A 263 23.99 19.27 -15.70
CA PHE A 263 23.38 18.07 -15.11
C PHE A 263 23.12 18.25 -13.60
N GLY A 264 24.02 18.96 -12.90
CA GLY A 264 23.85 19.33 -11.50
C GLY A 264 22.57 20.14 -11.26
N PHE A 265 22.27 21.15 -12.09
CA PHE A 265 21.06 21.98 -11.95
C PHE A 265 19.79 21.19 -12.24
N VAL A 266 19.83 20.31 -13.25
CA VAL A 266 18.72 19.38 -13.51
C VAL A 266 18.51 18.45 -12.30
N GLY A 267 19.58 17.91 -11.73
CA GLY A 267 19.53 17.10 -10.51
C GLY A 267 19.00 17.86 -9.30
N LEU A 268 19.36 19.15 -9.15
CA LEU A 268 18.90 20.00 -8.06
C LEU A 268 17.38 20.24 -8.14
N GLY A 269 16.87 20.52 -9.34
CA GLY A 269 15.43 20.64 -9.57
C GLY A 269 14.68 19.29 -9.43
N ALA A 270 15.13 18.26 -10.13
CA ALA A 270 14.43 16.99 -10.23
C ALA A 270 14.51 16.14 -8.95
N TRP A 271 15.63 16.20 -8.23
CA TRP A 271 15.89 15.34 -7.08
C TRP A 271 15.88 16.09 -5.75
N VAL A 272 16.74 17.11 -5.60
CA VAL A 272 16.91 17.84 -4.33
C VAL A 272 15.62 18.54 -3.92
N ALA A 273 15.02 19.34 -4.81
CA ALA A 273 13.73 19.98 -4.57
C ALA A 273 12.55 19.08 -4.97
N GLY A 274 12.72 18.30 -6.05
CA GLY A 274 11.65 17.52 -6.64
C GLY A 274 11.12 16.39 -5.75
N VAL A 275 11.97 15.66 -5.02
CA VAL A 275 11.53 14.55 -4.16
C VAL A 275 10.69 15.04 -2.96
N PRO A 276 11.14 16.04 -2.16
CA PRO A 276 10.32 16.60 -1.09
C PRO A 276 8.99 17.17 -1.59
N LEU A 277 9.02 17.91 -2.71
CA LEU A 277 7.81 18.47 -3.33
C LEU A 277 6.86 17.37 -3.81
N PHE A 278 7.40 16.32 -4.43
CA PHE A 278 6.63 15.17 -4.88
C PHE A 278 5.91 14.49 -3.70
N PHE A 279 6.60 14.31 -2.57
CA PHE A 279 6.01 13.73 -1.36
C PHE A 279 4.88 14.61 -0.82
N TYR A 280 5.13 15.92 -0.72
CA TYR A 280 4.12 16.89 -0.31
C TYR A 280 2.88 16.86 -1.21
N ILE A 281 3.06 16.91 -2.54
CA ILE A 281 1.98 16.91 -3.53
C ILE A 281 1.18 15.60 -3.45
N VAL A 282 1.85 14.44 -3.39
CA VAL A 282 1.16 13.14 -3.34
C VAL A 282 0.28 13.04 -2.09
N ILE A 283 0.80 13.42 -0.92
CA ILE A 283 0.02 13.39 0.32
C ILE A 283 -1.13 14.40 0.25
N ASN A 284 -0.88 15.62 -0.20
CA ASN A 284 -1.90 16.67 -0.28
C ASN A 284 -3.02 16.29 -1.28
N ARG A 285 -2.67 15.67 -2.41
CA ARG A 285 -3.65 15.16 -3.39
C ARG A 285 -4.53 14.06 -2.80
N VAL A 286 -3.97 13.13 -2.04
CA VAL A 286 -4.75 12.08 -1.38
C VAL A 286 -5.62 12.66 -0.26
N ARG A 287 -5.06 13.59 0.53
CA ARG A 287 -5.77 14.30 1.60
C ARG A 287 -6.99 15.04 1.07
N THR A 288 -6.84 15.81 0.00
CA THR A 288 -7.89 16.71 -0.54
C THR A 288 -8.79 16.06 -1.59
N ALA A 289 -8.57 14.78 -1.90
CA ALA A 289 -9.29 14.06 -2.94
C ALA A 289 -10.83 14.12 -2.75
N ASN A 290 -11.52 14.64 -3.77
CA ASN A 290 -12.98 14.72 -3.87
C ASN A 290 -13.67 15.47 -2.72
N ILE A 291 -12.94 16.23 -1.91
CA ILE A 291 -13.53 16.98 -0.78
C ILE A 291 -14.31 18.19 -1.28
N ARG A 292 -13.77 18.93 -2.25
CA ARG A 292 -14.43 20.14 -2.79
C ARG A 292 -15.81 19.81 -3.38
N GLU A 293 -15.90 18.73 -4.14
CA GLU A 293 -17.16 18.24 -4.73
C GLU A 293 -18.13 17.72 -3.66
N ARG A 294 -17.65 16.97 -2.67
CA ARG A 294 -18.47 16.54 -1.52
C ARG A 294 -19.03 17.75 -0.77
N MET A 295 -18.21 18.78 -0.57
CA MET A 295 -18.62 19.97 0.14
C MET A 295 -19.66 20.76 -0.66
N SER A 296 -19.52 20.88 -1.98
CA SER A 296 -20.56 21.54 -2.81
C SER A 296 -21.89 20.79 -2.77
N ILE A 297 -21.87 19.45 -2.73
CA ILE A 297 -23.10 18.66 -2.59
C ILE A 297 -23.76 18.89 -1.23
N LEU A 298 -22.97 18.99 -0.15
CA LEU A 298 -23.47 19.21 1.20
C LEU A 298 -23.98 20.64 1.47
N LYS A 299 -23.67 21.60 0.59
CA LYS A 299 -24.27 22.94 0.62
C LYS A 299 -25.72 22.94 0.14
N ASN A 300 -26.12 21.99 -0.71
CA ASN A 300 -27.47 21.94 -1.24
C ASN A 300 -28.50 21.56 -0.15
N PRO A 301 -29.63 22.27 -0.06
CA PRO A 301 -30.64 22.04 0.98
C PRO A 301 -31.26 20.63 0.92
N ARG A 302 -31.28 20.01 -0.27
CA ARG A 302 -31.76 18.63 -0.49
C ARG A 302 -31.01 17.60 0.35
N TYR A 303 -29.74 17.83 0.66
CA TYR A 303 -28.88 16.88 1.38
C TYR A 303 -28.65 17.27 2.85
N ARG A 304 -29.55 18.07 3.45
CA ARG A 304 -29.45 18.53 4.84
C ARG A 304 -29.28 17.38 5.85
N TYR A 305 -30.00 16.28 5.65
CA TYR A 305 -29.86 15.08 6.49
C TYR A 305 -28.44 14.51 6.46
N LEU A 306 -27.82 14.41 5.27
CA LEU A 306 -26.44 13.95 5.15
C LEU A 306 -25.50 14.92 5.85
N ARG A 307 -25.65 16.23 5.64
CA ARG A 307 -24.83 17.25 6.32
C ARG A 307 -24.89 17.09 7.84
N HIS A 308 -26.08 16.98 8.44
CA HIS A 308 -26.22 16.74 9.88
C HIS A 308 -25.54 15.45 10.35
N LYS A 309 -25.62 14.38 9.56
CA LYS A 309 -24.90 13.13 9.86
C LYS A 309 -23.38 13.35 9.87
N TRP A 310 -22.85 14.07 8.89
CA TRP A 310 -21.41 14.36 8.79
C TRP A 310 -20.95 15.30 9.92
N THR A 311 -21.69 16.36 10.23
CA THR A 311 -21.35 17.29 11.31
C THR A 311 -21.44 16.61 12.68
N ARG A 312 -22.44 15.75 12.92
CA ARG A 312 -22.49 14.94 14.15
C ARG A 312 -21.28 14.04 14.32
N ASN A 313 -20.87 13.33 13.26
CA ASN A 313 -19.70 12.46 13.29
C ASN A 313 -18.40 13.26 13.50
N MET A 314 -18.31 14.44 12.88
CA MET A 314 -17.21 15.37 13.06
C MET A 314 -17.11 15.83 14.53
N ARG A 315 -18.22 16.25 15.16
CA ARG A 315 -18.23 16.66 16.58
C ARG A 315 -17.82 15.50 17.50
N ALA A 316 -18.35 14.30 17.24
CA ALA A 316 -17.96 13.10 17.99
C ALA A 316 -16.44 12.82 17.88
N TYR A 317 -15.86 13.02 16.70
CA TYR A 317 -14.43 12.87 16.49
C TYR A 317 -13.58 13.92 17.24
N PHE A 318 -13.97 15.18 17.21
CA PHE A 318 -13.23 16.22 17.95
C PHE A 318 -13.39 16.06 19.46
N ALA A 319 -14.53 15.56 19.94
CA ALA A 319 -14.75 15.25 21.35
C ALA A 319 -13.78 14.19 21.88
N THR A 320 -13.42 13.17 21.08
CA THR A 320 -12.41 12.18 21.52
C THR A 320 -11.01 12.77 21.67
N ARG A 321 -10.76 13.97 21.15
CA ARG A 321 -9.49 14.70 21.27
C ARG A 321 -9.56 15.86 22.28
N GLY A 322 -10.64 15.94 23.06
CA GLY A 322 -10.83 16.98 24.06
C GLY A 322 -11.26 18.35 23.51
N ARG A 323 -11.65 18.44 22.22
CA ARG A 323 -12.20 19.68 21.63
C ARG A 323 -13.72 19.55 21.51
N TYR A 324 -14.47 20.34 22.28
CA TYR A 324 -15.93 20.38 22.21
C TYR A 324 -16.38 21.52 21.29
N ILE A 325 -17.09 21.18 20.21
CA ILE A 325 -17.62 22.14 19.22
C ILE A 325 -19.12 22.28 19.43
N LYS A 326 -19.62 23.53 19.50
CA LYS A 326 -21.05 23.80 19.72
C LYS A 326 -21.89 23.45 18.49
N GLU A 327 -23.16 23.11 18.71
CA GLU A 327 -24.08 22.62 17.66
C GLU A 327 -24.51 23.69 16.64
N HIS A 328 -24.27 24.97 16.95
CA HIS A 328 -24.68 26.13 16.15
C HIS A 328 -23.57 27.19 16.05
N GLU A 329 -22.33 26.77 15.77
CA GLU A 329 -21.30 27.74 15.37
C GLU A 329 -21.60 28.36 14.00
N PHE A 330 -20.92 29.48 13.70
CA PHE A 330 -21.01 30.13 12.40
C PHE A 330 -20.82 29.10 11.27
N TYR A 331 -21.66 29.22 10.24
CA TYR A 331 -21.70 28.26 9.13
C TYR A 331 -20.34 28.05 8.45
N ASP A 332 -19.53 29.12 8.35
CA ASP A 332 -18.19 29.07 7.76
C ASP A 332 -17.19 28.32 8.64
N VAL A 333 -17.24 28.52 9.95
CA VAL A 333 -16.41 27.79 10.92
C VAL A 333 -16.77 26.29 10.91
N GLU A 334 -18.06 25.96 10.85
CA GLU A 334 -18.50 24.57 10.72
C GLU A 334 -18.01 23.95 9.40
N ASN A 335 -18.00 24.70 8.29
CA ASN A 335 -17.50 24.21 7.00
C ASN A 335 -16.00 23.93 7.03
N ASP A 336 -15.20 24.77 7.69
CA ASP A 336 -13.75 24.60 7.80
C ASP A 336 -13.39 23.39 8.67
N LEU A 337 -14.06 23.23 9.82
CA LEU A 337 -13.90 22.06 10.69
C LEU A 337 -14.35 20.77 9.99
N LEU A 338 -15.45 20.84 9.23
CA LEU A 338 -15.93 19.71 8.43
C LEU A 338 -14.94 19.36 7.31
N TYR A 339 -14.32 20.36 6.68
CA TYR A 339 -13.27 20.16 5.67
C TYR A 339 -12.05 19.46 6.28
N GLU A 340 -11.61 19.89 7.46
CA GLU A 340 -10.51 19.25 8.19
C GLU A 340 -10.83 17.79 8.54
N TYR A 341 -12.04 17.53 9.03
CA TYR A 341 -12.49 16.17 9.32
C TYR A 341 -12.55 15.27 8.07
N MET A 342 -13.01 15.79 6.93
CA MET A 342 -12.97 15.03 5.66
C MET A 342 -11.55 14.73 5.20
N CYS A 343 -10.62 15.68 5.37
CA CYS A 343 -9.21 15.45 5.10
C CYS A 343 -8.66 14.30 5.94
N TYR A 344 -9.00 14.27 7.24
CA TYR A 344 -8.62 13.19 8.14
C TYR A 344 -9.17 11.83 7.69
N LEU A 345 -10.44 11.77 7.29
CA LEU A 345 -11.07 10.53 6.83
C LEU A 345 -10.41 9.98 5.55
N ASN A 346 -10.05 10.86 4.62
CA ASN A 346 -9.32 10.45 3.42
C ASN A 346 -7.96 9.83 3.76
N MET A 347 -7.26 10.35 4.78
CA MET A 347 -5.97 9.81 5.22
C MET A 347 -6.09 8.50 6.02
N THR A 348 -7.20 8.31 6.75
CA THR A 348 -7.44 7.07 7.52
C THR A 348 -8.06 5.95 6.71
N ASP A 349 -8.55 6.22 5.50
CA ASP A 349 -9.08 5.19 4.61
C ASP A 349 -8.05 4.08 4.35
N SER A 350 -8.50 2.83 4.46
CA SER A 350 -7.68 1.62 4.33
C SER A 350 -6.94 1.56 2.98
N VAL A 351 -7.58 2.01 1.90
CA VAL A 351 -6.99 1.99 0.56
C VAL A 351 -5.86 3.01 0.44
N ASN A 352 -6.08 4.22 0.96
CA ASN A 352 -5.09 5.29 0.95
C ASN A 352 -3.92 4.97 1.88
N ARG A 353 -4.20 4.45 3.07
CA ARG A 353 -3.18 4.00 4.03
C ARG A 353 -2.27 2.90 3.46
N LEU A 354 -2.81 1.97 2.66
CA LEU A 354 -2.00 0.95 1.99
C LEU A 354 -1.10 1.50 0.87
N ARG A 355 -1.51 2.60 0.21
CA ARG A 355 -0.79 3.22 -0.92
C ARG A 355 0.30 4.19 -0.47
N VAL A 356 -0.09 5.16 0.34
CA VAL A 356 0.73 6.32 0.74
C VAL A 356 0.94 6.40 2.25
N GLY A 357 0.26 5.56 3.03
CA GLY A 357 0.35 5.59 4.49
C GLY A 357 1.75 5.32 5.03
N PHE A 358 2.66 4.66 4.29
CA PHE A 358 4.03 4.52 4.78
C PHE A 358 4.74 5.87 5.02
N ILE A 359 4.28 6.96 4.40
CA ILE A 359 4.83 8.32 4.57
C ILE A 359 4.25 8.99 5.83
N TYR A 360 2.93 8.98 6.00
CA TYR A 360 2.27 9.79 7.03
C TYR A 360 1.72 8.99 8.22
N GLN A 361 1.60 7.67 8.13
CA GLN A 361 0.88 6.85 9.11
C GLN A 361 1.49 6.90 10.52
N ASN A 362 2.81 7.13 10.60
CA ASN A 362 3.50 7.20 11.89
C ASN A 362 3.28 8.54 12.59
N TYR A 363 2.74 9.53 11.88
CA TYR A 363 2.53 10.90 12.34
C TYR A 363 1.06 11.16 12.66
N VAL A 364 0.84 12.07 13.59
CA VAL A 364 -0.49 12.60 13.89
C VAL A 364 -1.02 13.29 12.62
N PRO A 365 -2.33 13.20 12.30
CA PRO A 365 -2.90 13.74 11.06
C PRO A 365 -2.63 15.23 10.79
N GLU A 366 -2.42 16.03 11.84
CA GLU A 366 -2.06 17.45 11.76
C GLU A 366 -0.66 17.64 11.15
N PHE A 367 0.27 16.74 11.46
CA PHE A 367 1.66 16.72 11.02
C PHE A 367 1.88 15.79 9.83
N TRP A 368 0.92 15.71 8.90
CA TRP A 368 1.00 14.89 7.69
C TRP A 368 2.21 15.22 6.78
N TRP A 369 2.73 16.45 6.87
CA TRP A 369 3.87 16.95 6.10
C TRP A 369 5.22 16.69 6.78
N PHE A 370 5.23 16.06 7.97
CA PHE A 370 6.44 15.92 8.77
C PHE A 370 7.54 15.09 8.11
N GLU A 371 7.20 14.08 7.29
CA GLU A 371 8.22 13.36 6.51
C GLU A 371 8.99 14.30 5.57
N VAL A 372 8.34 15.33 5.02
CA VAL A 372 8.99 16.32 4.16
C VAL A 372 9.99 17.15 4.97
N LEU A 373 9.64 17.53 6.21
CA LEU A 373 10.57 18.18 7.14
C LEU A 373 11.77 17.28 7.46
N GLU A 374 11.54 15.98 7.64
CA GLU A 374 12.61 15.00 7.89
C GLU A 374 13.55 14.83 6.68
N LEU A 375 13.03 14.94 5.46
CA LEU A 375 13.86 15.01 4.24
C LEU A 375 14.66 16.31 4.16
N LEU A 376 14.04 17.45 4.48
CA LEU A 376 14.74 18.75 4.52
C LEU A 376 15.86 18.75 5.57
N ARG A 377 15.65 18.12 6.73
CA ARG A 377 16.69 17.91 7.74
C ARG A 377 17.88 17.13 7.17
N LYS A 378 17.62 15.99 6.50
CA LYS A 378 18.67 15.17 5.89
C LYS A 378 19.44 15.94 4.81
N LEU A 379 18.74 16.77 4.04
CA LEU A 379 19.35 17.65 3.04
C LEU A 379 20.23 18.72 3.68
N PHE A 380 19.76 19.37 4.74
CA PHE A 380 20.53 20.40 5.44
C PHE A 380 21.84 19.82 5.97
N MET A 381 21.76 18.73 6.75
CA MET A 381 22.93 18.14 7.42
C MET A 381 23.94 17.51 6.46
N ASN A 382 23.48 16.78 5.43
CA ASN A 382 24.40 16.06 4.53
C ASN A 382 24.79 16.85 3.27
N GLY A 383 24.02 17.87 2.92
CA GLY A 383 24.15 18.59 1.65
C GLY A 383 24.48 20.06 1.82
N LEU A 384 23.62 20.83 2.49
CA LEU A 384 23.74 22.29 2.53
C LEU A 384 24.91 22.77 3.39
N VAL A 385 25.22 22.07 4.49
CA VAL A 385 26.37 22.40 5.37
C VAL A 385 27.71 22.38 4.62
N ILE A 386 27.81 21.67 3.49
CA ILE A 386 29.03 21.60 2.67
C ILE A 386 29.44 22.97 2.13
N PHE A 387 28.47 23.81 1.75
CA PHE A 387 28.70 25.15 1.15
C PHE A 387 29.09 26.23 2.15
N VAL A 388 28.95 25.95 3.45
CA VAL A 388 29.52 26.83 4.47
C VAL A 388 31.03 26.87 4.24
N HIS A 389 31.63 28.05 4.37
CA HIS A 389 33.08 28.28 4.22
C HIS A 389 33.90 27.14 4.85
N ASN A 390 35.12 26.90 4.36
CA ASN A 390 36.01 25.79 4.75
C ASN A 390 36.48 25.77 6.22
N ASN A 391 35.73 26.41 7.12
CA ASN A 391 35.83 26.28 8.56
C ASN A 391 35.00 25.08 9.06
N PRO A 392 35.66 23.95 9.40
CA PRO A 392 34.98 22.78 9.98
C PRO A 392 34.25 23.10 11.29
N VAL A 393 34.74 24.07 12.07
CA VAL A 393 34.11 24.58 13.28
C VAL A 393 32.70 25.14 12.99
N LEU A 394 32.59 26.03 12.00
CA LEU A 394 31.31 26.65 11.65
C LEU A 394 30.30 25.62 11.12
N LYS A 395 30.77 24.64 10.34
CA LYS A 395 29.96 23.51 9.86
C LYS A 395 29.37 22.68 11.00
N ALA A 396 30.19 22.37 12.01
CA ALA A 396 29.75 21.64 13.19
C ALA A 396 28.74 22.45 14.02
N VAL A 397 29.02 23.73 14.28
CA VAL A 397 28.13 24.61 15.05
C VAL A 397 26.75 24.74 14.38
N LEU A 398 26.69 24.99 13.06
CA LEU A 398 25.42 25.08 12.32
C LEU A 398 24.63 23.76 12.32
N SER A 399 25.33 22.62 12.31
CA SER A 399 24.68 21.30 12.38
C SER A 399 24.12 21.02 13.79
N ILE A 400 24.83 21.46 14.84
CA ILE A 400 24.40 21.34 16.24
C ILE A 400 23.17 22.22 16.47
N THR A 401 23.18 23.49 16.04
CA THR A 401 22.05 24.40 16.23
C THR A 401 20.79 23.88 15.55
N TRP A 402 20.91 23.39 14.30
CA TRP A 402 19.79 22.77 13.60
C TRP A 402 19.24 21.53 14.32
N SER A 403 20.12 20.67 14.84
CA SER A 403 19.71 19.47 15.59
C SER A 403 19.01 19.81 16.90
N ILE A 404 19.43 20.88 17.60
CA ILE A 404 18.77 21.38 18.81
C ILE A 404 17.36 21.91 18.50
N LEU A 405 17.21 22.72 17.44
CA LEU A 405 15.92 23.27 17.03
C LEU A 405 14.92 22.17 16.64
N LEU A 406 15.39 21.11 15.99
CA LEU A 406 14.54 19.98 15.65
C LEU A 406 14.20 19.12 16.87
N MET A 407 15.15 18.89 17.77
CA MET A 407 14.89 18.19 19.02
C MET A 407 13.84 18.92 19.87
N SER A 408 13.98 20.24 20.03
CA SER A 408 13.02 21.06 20.77
C SER A 408 11.63 21.04 20.10
N GLY A 409 11.59 21.13 18.77
CA GLY A 409 10.36 20.99 17.99
C GLY A 409 9.66 19.64 18.17
N ILE A 410 10.41 18.52 18.12
CA ILE A 410 9.85 17.18 18.32
C ILE A 410 9.30 17.00 19.74
N LEU A 411 10.02 17.48 20.76
CA LEU A 411 9.60 17.39 22.16
C LEU A 411 8.34 18.25 22.45
N TYR A 412 8.25 19.44 21.84
CA TYR A 412 7.13 20.35 22.02
C TYR A 412 5.87 19.88 21.26
N TYR A 413 5.99 19.64 19.96
CA TYR A 413 4.83 19.34 19.10
C TYR A 413 4.40 17.87 19.11
N ARG A 414 5.28 16.94 19.51
CA ARG A 414 5.03 15.48 19.56
C ARG A 414 4.36 14.95 18.29
N PRO A 415 5.02 15.06 17.12
CA PRO A 415 4.42 14.78 15.82
C PRO A 415 4.08 13.29 15.59
N TYR A 416 4.71 12.35 16.31
CA TYR A 416 4.44 10.92 16.14
C TYR A 416 3.22 10.45 16.94
N VAL A 417 2.47 9.49 16.38
CA VAL A 417 1.28 8.91 17.04
C VAL A 417 1.66 8.18 18.33
N ALA A 418 2.74 7.39 18.30
CA ALA A 418 3.25 6.71 19.48
C ALA A 418 4.23 7.62 20.22
N TRP A 419 4.03 7.76 21.54
CA TRP A 419 4.92 8.58 22.38
C TRP A 419 6.36 8.05 22.40
N SER A 420 6.55 6.73 22.40
CA SER A 420 7.85 6.08 22.28
C SER A 420 8.63 6.53 21.04
N ASN A 421 7.97 6.66 19.89
CA ASN A 421 8.61 7.14 18.65
C ASN A 421 9.07 8.60 18.77
N ASN A 422 8.31 9.47 19.45
CA ASN A 422 8.74 10.83 19.74
C ASN A 422 10.01 10.84 20.63
N LEU A 423 10.04 9.96 21.64
CA LEU A 423 11.19 9.81 22.54
C LEU A 423 12.42 9.28 21.79
N VAL A 424 12.29 8.18 21.03
CA VAL A 424 13.37 7.61 20.22
C VAL A 424 13.89 8.64 19.22
N SER A 425 13.01 9.35 18.51
CA SER A 425 13.42 10.41 17.60
C SER A 425 14.19 11.52 18.31
N SER A 426 13.76 11.94 19.51
CA SER A 426 14.47 12.97 20.30
C SER A 426 15.83 12.48 20.79
N MET A 427 15.92 11.22 21.23
CA MET A 427 17.18 10.58 21.65
C MET A 427 18.19 10.51 20.50
N THR A 428 17.74 10.19 19.28
CA THR A 428 18.63 10.20 18.10
C THR A 428 19.15 11.60 17.77
N GLN A 429 18.35 12.65 17.96
CA GLN A 429 18.83 14.03 17.78
C GLN A 429 19.86 14.41 18.86
N PHE A 430 19.61 14.03 20.10
CA PHE A 430 20.57 14.24 21.19
C PHE A 430 21.89 13.52 20.94
N GLN A 431 21.85 12.28 20.44
CA GLN A 431 23.03 11.51 20.05
C GLN A 431 23.82 12.20 18.92
N LEU A 432 23.14 12.75 17.92
CA LEU A 432 23.79 13.52 16.85
C LEU A 432 24.46 14.78 17.40
N ILE A 433 23.82 15.49 18.33
CA ILE A 433 24.40 16.67 18.99
C ILE A 433 25.70 16.30 19.72
N LEU A 434 25.70 15.24 20.53
CA LEU A 434 26.90 14.78 21.24
C LEU A 434 28.03 14.40 20.27
N THR A 435 27.69 13.69 19.19
CA THR A 435 28.66 13.28 18.16
C THR A 435 29.29 14.49 17.46
N LEU A 436 28.48 15.48 17.10
CA LEU A 436 28.96 16.71 16.46
C LEU A 436 29.77 17.59 17.42
N TRP A 437 29.37 17.65 18.70
CA TRP A 437 30.11 18.38 19.73
C TRP A 437 31.51 17.79 19.95
N VAL A 438 31.63 16.46 20.03
CA VAL A 438 32.96 15.82 20.11
C VAL A 438 33.78 16.09 18.86
N GLY A 439 33.18 15.98 17.67
CA GLY A 439 33.85 16.34 16.42
C GLY A 439 34.39 17.77 16.42
N LEU A 440 33.62 18.72 16.96
CA LEU A 440 34.04 20.10 17.15
C LEU A 440 35.24 20.22 18.11
N VAL A 441 35.21 19.54 19.26
CA VAL A 441 36.32 19.53 20.22
C VAL A 441 37.61 18.98 19.59
N LEU A 442 37.51 17.91 18.81
CA LEU A 442 38.66 17.32 18.10
C LEU A 442 39.26 18.30 17.08
N VAL A 443 38.41 18.98 16.31
CA VAL A 443 38.85 19.99 15.33
C VAL A 443 39.52 21.17 16.03
N LEU A 444 38.97 21.65 17.15
CA LEU A 444 39.53 22.76 17.91
C LEU A 444 40.87 22.38 18.56
N ASN A 445 41.00 21.18 19.10
CA ASN A 445 42.27 20.67 19.63
C ASN A 445 43.34 20.63 18.53
N ALA A 446 43.01 20.09 17.36
CA ALA A 446 43.93 20.02 16.22
C ALA A 446 44.38 21.40 15.73
N GLN A 447 43.51 22.42 15.81
CA GLN A 447 43.83 23.79 15.40
C GLN A 447 44.63 24.57 16.45
N THR A 448 44.38 24.34 17.74
CA THR A 448 44.99 25.13 18.84
C THR A 448 46.26 24.50 19.41
N GLY A 449 46.51 23.20 19.17
CA GLY A 449 47.66 22.47 19.74
C GLY A 449 47.59 22.29 21.26
N LEU A 450 46.46 22.63 21.88
CA LEU A 450 46.24 22.58 23.32
C LEU A 450 45.89 21.13 23.73
N ASN A 451 46.85 20.41 24.31
CA ASN A 451 46.67 19.08 24.90
C ASN A 451 45.79 19.09 26.18
N LEU A 452 44.62 19.73 26.14
CA LEU A 452 43.70 19.89 27.28
C LEU A 452 43.17 18.54 27.79
N LEU A 453 43.08 17.53 26.92
CA LEU A 453 42.65 16.16 27.21
C LEU A 453 43.30 15.21 26.19
N ASN A 454 43.68 13.99 26.60
CA ASN A 454 44.20 12.97 25.68
C ASN A 454 43.18 12.69 24.58
N GLN A 455 43.57 12.87 23.31
CA GLN A 455 42.70 12.64 22.14
C GLN A 455 42.07 11.24 22.17
N GLN A 456 42.84 10.24 22.61
CA GLN A 456 42.37 8.86 22.76
C GLN A 456 41.26 8.72 23.83
N GLN A 457 41.34 9.47 24.94
CA GLN A 457 40.33 9.43 26.00
C GLN A 457 39.00 10.05 25.53
N ILE A 458 39.06 11.17 24.80
CA ILE A 458 37.86 11.81 24.21
C ILE A 458 37.16 10.85 23.24
N VAL A 459 37.92 10.21 22.34
CA VAL A 459 37.38 9.27 21.36
C VAL A 459 36.78 8.03 22.04
N ASN A 460 37.45 7.49 23.06
CA ASN A 460 36.93 6.32 23.80
C ASN A 460 35.64 6.65 24.57
N ILE A 461 35.59 7.78 25.29
CA ILE A 461 34.38 8.23 26.00
C ILE A 461 33.22 8.44 25.01
N MET A 462 33.50 9.04 23.85
CA MET A 462 32.52 9.23 22.78
C MET A 462 31.97 7.90 22.26
N LEU A 463 32.83 6.94 21.94
CA LEU A 463 32.41 5.63 21.45
C LEU A 463 31.54 4.90 22.47
N ILE A 464 31.91 4.96 23.75
CA ILE A 464 31.11 4.37 24.84
C ILE A 464 29.76 5.06 24.96
N LEU A 465 29.70 6.39 25.01
CA LEU A 465 28.43 7.13 25.12
C LEU A 465 27.51 6.88 23.92
N ASN A 466 28.05 6.89 22.69
CA ASN A 466 27.29 6.59 21.49
C ASN A 466 26.81 5.13 21.47
N PHE A 467 27.64 4.18 21.88
CA PHE A 467 27.26 2.79 21.96
C PHE A 467 26.15 2.56 22.99
N MET A 468 26.26 3.16 24.18
CA MET A 468 25.23 3.10 25.22
C MET A 468 23.90 3.69 24.75
N ALA A 469 23.93 4.82 24.03
CA ALA A 469 22.72 5.42 23.47
C ALA A 469 22.05 4.53 22.40
N VAL A 470 22.84 3.88 21.54
CA VAL A 470 22.31 2.92 20.54
C VAL A 470 21.72 1.68 21.21
N VAL A 471 22.37 1.16 22.25
CA VAL A 471 21.84 0.02 23.02
C VAL A 471 20.54 0.40 23.75
N ALA A 472 20.49 1.58 24.36
CA ALA A 472 19.29 2.07 25.05
C ALA A 472 18.11 2.28 24.10
N THR A 473 18.34 2.91 22.94
CA THR A 473 17.29 3.08 21.91
C THR A 473 16.85 1.74 21.33
N GLY A 474 17.78 0.82 21.05
CA GLY A 474 17.48 -0.54 20.62
C GLY A 474 16.66 -1.32 21.65
N TYR A 475 16.97 -1.17 22.94
CA TYR A 475 16.20 -1.78 24.04
C TYR A 475 14.76 -1.26 24.09
N ILE A 476 14.56 0.07 24.02
CA ILE A 476 13.22 0.68 23.99
C ILE A 476 12.41 0.15 22.80
N MET A 477 13.01 0.07 21.61
CA MET A 477 12.35 -0.45 20.42
C MET A 477 11.98 -1.95 20.55
N LEU A 478 12.86 -2.76 21.16
CA LEU A 478 12.59 -4.18 21.39
C LEU A 478 11.50 -4.39 22.45
N ASP A 479 11.49 -3.59 23.50
CA ASP A 479 10.45 -3.64 24.53
C ASP A 479 9.08 -3.27 23.96
N GLU A 480 9.02 -2.21 23.15
CA GLU A 480 7.80 -1.82 22.44
C GLU A 480 7.35 -2.91 21.44
N ALA A 481 8.27 -3.49 20.67
CA ALA A 481 7.92 -4.58 19.75
C ALA A 481 7.36 -5.79 20.50
N ARG A 482 7.90 -6.11 21.68
CA ARG A 482 7.40 -7.19 22.55
C ARG A 482 6.03 -6.84 23.13
N SER A 483 5.81 -5.61 23.59
CA SER A 483 4.54 -5.19 24.19
C SER A 483 3.41 -5.15 23.14
N LEU A 484 3.68 -4.62 21.95
CA LEU A 484 2.73 -4.63 20.83
C LEU A 484 2.40 -6.06 20.37
N SER A 485 3.40 -6.94 20.30
CA SER A 485 3.19 -8.36 19.98
C SER A 485 2.26 -9.03 20.98
N LYS A 486 2.48 -8.80 22.28
CA LYS A 486 1.60 -9.32 23.35
C LYS A 486 0.18 -8.78 23.23
N GLN A 487 0.00 -7.48 22.98
CA GLN A 487 -1.32 -6.87 22.79
C GLN A 487 -2.06 -7.48 21.59
N GLN A 488 -1.36 -7.68 20.46
CA GLN A 488 -1.97 -8.25 19.27
C GLN A 488 -2.41 -9.71 19.50
N ILE A 489 -1.62 -10.49 20.26
CA ILE A 489 -2.00 -11.84 20.67
C ILE A 489 -3.24 -11.78 21.58
N ALA A 490 -3.26 -10.90 22.57
CA ALA A 490 -4.41 -10.76 23.48
C ALA A 490 -5.70 -10.37 22.75
N ILE A 491 -5.63 -9.49 21.75
CA ILE A 491 -6.78 -9.12 20.89
C ILE A 491 -7.26 -10.33 20.08
N GLN A 492 -6.35 -11.09 19.48
CA GLN A 492 -6.71 -12.29 18.71
C GLN A 492 -7.32 -13.38 19.59
N GLU A 493 -6.84 -13.52 20.82
CA GLU A 493 -7.42 -14.44 21.82
C GLU A 493 -8.81 -13.98 22.26
N ALA A 494 -9.02 -12.69 22.49
CA ALA A 494 -10.33 -12.12 22.81
C ALA A 494 -11.33 -12.35 21.68
N GLU A 495 -10.97 -12.04 20.43
CA GLU A 495 -11.80 -12.34 19.26
C GLU A 495 -12.13 -13.83 19.13
N ARG A 496 -11.16 -14.70 19.45
CA ARG A 496 -11.38 -16.15 19.44
C ARG A 496 -12.39 -16.55 20.51
N LYS A 497 -12.29 -16.02 21.73
CA LYS A 497 -13.24 -16.27 22.82
C LYS A 497 -14.65 -15.84 22.43
N ASP A 498 -14.82 -14.67 21.81
CA ASP A 498 -16.12 -14.20 21.32
C ASP A 498 -16.70 -15.11 20.23
N LYS A 499 -15.88 -15.53 19.27
CA LYS A 499 -16.30 -16.48 18.21
C LYS A 499 -16.73 -17.82 18.82
N ILE A 500 -16.00 -18.32 19.82
CA ILE A 500 -16.34 -19.55 20.55
C ILE A 500 -17.65 -19.38 21.32
N HIS A 501 -17.80 -18.28 22.05
CA HIS A 501 -19.02 -17.97 22.81
C HIS A 501 -20.24 -17.94 21.88
N HIS A 502 -20.17 -17.21 20.76
CA HIS A 502 -21.23 -17.18 19.76
C HIS A 502 -21.54 -18.57 19.18
N ALA A 503 -20.52 -19.38 18.90
CA ALA A 503 -20.72 -20.75 18.41
C ALA A 503 -21.43 -21.63 19.45
N VAL A 504 -21.04 -21.55 20.72
CA VAL A 504 -21.65 -22.26 21.84
C VAL A 504 -23.10 -21.84 22.03
N THR A 505 -23.38 -20.54 22.16
CA THR A 505 -24.74 -20.01 22.35
C THR A 505 -25.66 -20.44 21.21
N ARG A 506 -25.16 -20.45 19.97
CA ARG A 506 -25.90 -20.92 18.81
C ARG A 506 -26.21 -22.42 18.87
N LEU A 507 -25.25 -23.25 19.28
CA LEU A 507 -25.46 -24.69 19.45
C LEU A 507 -26.43 -24.98 20.60
N TRP A 508 -26.30 -24.26 21.71
CA TRP A 508 -27.18 -24.40 22.87
C TRP A 508 -28.61 -24.01 22.54
N ARG A 509 -28.83 -22.90 21.82
CA ARG A 509 -30.17 -22.51 21.30
C ARG A 509 -30.76 -23.60 20.41
N LYS A 510 -29.98 -24.21 19.51
CA LYS A 510 -30.47 -25.33 18.68
C LYS A 510 -30.84 -26.55 19.53
N ALA A 511 -29.99 -26.94 20.47
CA ALA A 511 -30.26 -28.07 21.36
C ALA A 511 -31.50 -27.82 22.24
N TYR A 512 -31.64 -26.61 22.79
CA TYR A 512 -32.80 -26.20 23.56
C TYR A 512 -34.08 -26.22 22.71
N ASN A 513 -34.08 -25.60 21.53
CA ASN A 513 -35.24 -25.61 20.63
C ASN A 513 -35.66 -27.04 20.27
N HIS A 514 -34.69 -27.93 20.00
CA HIS A 514 -34.94 -29.35 19.73
C HIS A 514 -35.49 -30.11 20.93
N ALA A 515 -34.97 -29.87 22.13
CA ALA A 515 -35.47 -30.48 23.36
C ALA A 515 -36.90 -30.04 23.67
N VAL A 516 -37.20 -28.75 23.53
CA VAL A 516 -38.55 -28.19 23.71
C VAL A 516 -39.51 -28.77 22.66
N TYR A 517 -39.09 -28.84 21.39
CA TYR A 517 -39.87 -29.46 20.32
C TYR A 517 -40.22 -30.92 20.64
N LYS A 518 -39.23 -31.74 21.03
CA LYS A 518 -39.46 -33.14 21.42
C LYS A 518 -40.37 -33.29 22.63
N ALA A 519 -40.17 -32.48 23.68
CA ALA A 519 -40.99 -32.53 24.88
C ALA A 519 -42.45 -32.14 24.60
N MET A 520 -42.68 -31.18 23.70
CA MET A 520 -44.01 -30.80 23.25
C MET A 520 -44.65 -31.85 22.34
N GLN A 521 -43.86 -32.57 21.54
CA GLN A 521 -44.36 -33.66 20.69
C GLN A 521 -44.81 -34.87 21.51
N THR A 522 -44.16 -35.15 22.65
CA THR A 522 -44.55 -36.24 23.57
C THR A 522 -45.79 -35.92 24.40
N ASN A 523 -46.05 -34.64 24.68
CA ASN A 523 -47.28 -34.21 25.36
C ASN A 523 -48.38 -33.97 24.32
N GLN A 524 -49.22 -34.98 24.06
CA GLN A 524 -50.38 -34.92 23.16
C GLN A 524 -51.50 -33.99 23.64
N THR A 525 -51.19 -32.75 23.99
CA THR A 525 -52.19 -31.73 24.33
C THR A 525 -52.22 -30.73 23.18
N GLY A 526 -53.40 -30.44 22.64
CA GLY A 526 -53.63 -29.55 21.49
C GLY A 526 -53.28 -28.07 21.72
N ARG A 527 -52.13 -27.78 22.33
CA ARG A 527 -51.58 -26.45 22.53
C ARG A 527 -50.71 -26.05 21.33
N ALA A 528 -50.81 -24.78 20.93
CA ALA A 528 -49.95 -24.21 19.90
C ALA A 528 -48.47 -24.32 20.30
N PHE A 529 -47.59 -24.64 19.33
CA PHE A 529 -46.16 -24.73 19.55
C PHE A 529 -45.60 -23.42 20.13
N SER A 530 -44.72 -23.53 21.12
CA SER A 530 -43.92 -22.38 21.55
C SER A 530 -43.01 -21.91 20.40
N VAL A 531 -42.64 -20.62 20.38
CA VAL A 531 -41.76 -20.03 19.36
C VAL A 531 -40.47 -20.85 19.14
N PRO A 532 -39.78 -21.36 20.18
CA PRO A 532 -38.62 -22.25 20.02
C PRO A 532 -38.94 -23.56 19.28
N ALA A 533 -40.05 -24.21 19.62
CA ALA A 533 -40.48 -25.46 19.00
C ALA A 533 -40.90 -25.26 17.53
N PHE A 534 -41.61 -24.16 17.25
CA PHE A 534 -42.00 -23.78 15.90
C PHE A 534 -40.78 -23.53 14.99
N LEU A 535 -39.77 -22.80 15.48
CA LEU A 535 -38.53 -22.55 14.74
C LEU A 535 -37.79 -23.84 14.38
N GLU A 536 -37.80 -24.83 15.27
CA GLU A 536 -37.18 -26.13 15.00
C GLU A 536 -38.00 -26.99 14.03
N ALA A 537 -39.33 -26.98 14.14
CA ALA A 537 -40.23 -27.65 13.19
C ALA A 537 -40.03 -27.11 11.75
N VAL A 538 -39.95 -25.79 11.59
CA VAL A 538 -39.65 -25.15 10.30
C VAL A 538 -38.27 -25.54 9.77
N ARG A 539 -37.27 -25.69 10.66
CA ARG A 539 -35.92 -26.11 10.28
C ARG A 539 -35.91 -27.55 9.75
N LEU A 540 -36.61 -28.46 10.43
CA LEU A 540 -36.72 -29.86 10.01
C LEU A 540 -37.48 -29.99 8.69
N HIS A 541 -38.60 -29.28 8.54
CA HIS A 541 -39.36 -29.28 7.29
C HIS A 541 -38.53 -28.76 6.09
N LYS A 542 -37.70 -27.72 6.30
CA LYS A 542 -36.76 -27.26 5.27
C LYS A 542 -35.70 -28.30 4.91
N LEU A 543 -35.24 -29.11 5.87
CA LEU A 543 -34.28 -30.17 5.62
C LEU A 543 -34.91 -31.32 4.84
N GLU A 544 -36.14 -31.70 5.17
CA GLU A 544 -36.92 -32.70 4.43
C GLU A 544 -37.13 -32.26 2.98
N LEU A 545 -37.51 -30.99 2.76
CA LEU A 545 -37.64 -30.42 1.41
C LEU A 545 -36.31 -30.40 0.63
N ALA A 546 -35.19 -30.12 1.32
CA ALA A 546 -33.87 -30.13 0.69
C ALA A 546 -33.43 -31.55 0.32
N GLN A 547 -33.71 -32.54 1.18
CA GLN A 547 -33.41 -33.96 0.92
C GLN A 547 -34.33 -34.57 -0.14
N ALA A 548 -35.55 -34.07 -0.30
CA ALA A 548 -36.46 -34.47 -1.37
C ALA A 548 -36.12 -33.82 -2.73
N ALA A 549 -35.27 -32.79 -2.74
CA ALA A 549 -34.84 -32.08 -3.95
C ALA A 549 -33.45 -32.51 -4.45
N GLU A 550 -32.66 -33.19 -3.62
CA GLU A 550 -31.46 -33.97 -4.02
C GLU A 550 -31.87 -35.37 -4.49
#